data_AF-A0A094AEA3-F1
#
_entry.id   AF-A0A094AEA3-F1
#
_cell.length_a   1.000
_cell.length_b   1.000
_cell.length_c   1.000
_cell.angle_alpha   90.00
_cell.angle_beta   90.00
_cell.angle_gamma   90.00
#
_symmetry.space_group_name_H-M   'P 1'
#
loop_
_entity.id
_entity.type
_entity.pdbx_description
1 polymer ?
#
loop_
_entity_poly.entity_id
_entity_poly.type
_entity_poly.pdbx_seq_one_letter_code
_entity_poly.pdbx_strand_id
1 'polypeptide(L)' 'MPSPISWFRALTPKAQGLIGMGLLSWGAIGLYASDTAEEKLGFKASEEEKASLRAIAPRISVVDRE' A
#
# COMPACT_ATOMS: atom_id res chain seq x y z
N MET A 1 -23.58 12.04 20.87
CA MET A 1 -23.27 10.78 20.17
C MET A 1 -21.95 10.25 20.72
N PRO A 2 -21.84 8.95 21.05
CA PRO A 2 -20.55 8.39 21.48
C PRO A 2 -19.53 8.55 20.35
N SER A 3 -18.30 8.92 20.71
CA SER A 3 -17.22 9.06 19.72
C SER A 3 -16.84 7.67 19.17
N PRO A 4 -16.37 7.58 17.90
CA PRO A 4 -15.91 6.32 17.32
C PRO A 4 -14.81 5.65 18.18
N ILE A 5 -13.94 6.46 18.78
CA ILE A 5 -12.86 6.01 19.65
C ILE A 5 -13.40 5.40 20.94
N SER A 6 -14.39 6.05 21.57
CA SER A 6 -15.02 5.51 22.79
C SER A 6 -15.78 4.21 22.53
N TRP A 7 -16.39 4.06 21.35
CA TRP A 7 -17.05 2.81 20.96
C TRP A 7 -16.05 1.67 20.76
N PHE A 8 -14.97 1.91 20.02
CA PHE A 8 -13.96 0.88 19.78
C PHE A 8 -13.27 0.41 21.07
N ARG A 9 -13.00 1.36 22.00
CA ARG A 9 -12.43 1.05 23.31
C ARG A 9 -13.36 0.25 24.23
N ALA A 10 -14.67 0.30 24.00
CA ALA A 10 -15.64 -0.48 24.77
C ALA A 10 -15.72 -1.96 24.35
N LEU A 11 -15.10 -2.35 23.23
CA LEU A 11 -15.06 -3.74 22.76
C LEU A 11 -14.06 -4.59 23.56
N THR A 12 -14.30 -5.91 23.55
CA THR A 12 -13.32 -6.86 24.14
C THR A 12 -12.01 -6.86 23.34
N PRO A 13 -10.85 -7.16 23.96
CA PRO A 13 -9.57 -7.22 23.25
C PRO A 13 -9.56 -8.16 22.05
N LYS A 14 -10.31 -9.28 22.13
CA LYS A 14 -10.46 -10.22 21.01
C LYS A 14 -11.19 -9.60 19.82
N ALA A 15 -12.28 -8.86 20.08
CA ALA A 15 -13.04 -8.19 19.03
C ALA A 15 -12.23 -7.06 18.37
N GLN A 16 -11.49 -6.28 19.17
CA GLN A 16 -10.55 -5.28 18.65
C GLN A 16 -9.49 -5.91 17.75
N GLY A 17 -8.92 -7.05 18.18
CA GLY A 17 -7.96 -7.82 17.40
C GLY A 17 -8.54 -8.33 16.07
N LEU A 18 -9.77 -8.87 16.09
CA LEU A 18 -10.46 -9.32 14.87
C LEU A 18 -10.70 -8.16 13.88
N ILE A 19 -11.11 -6.99 14.36
CA ILE A 19 -11.30 -5.81 13.50
C ILE A 19 -9.96 -5.40 12.88
N GLY A 20 -8.91 -5.30 13.69
CA GLY A 20 -7.57 -4.96 13.21
C GLY A 20 -7.07 -5.95 12.16
N MET A 21 -7.20 -7.25 12.43
CA MET A 21 -6.83 -8.30 11.48
C MET A 21 -7.64 -8.25 10.20
N GLY A 22 -8.95 -7.97 10.28
CA GLY A 22 -9.81 -7.83 9.11
C GLY A 22 -9.35 -6.69 8.21
N LEU A 23 -9.03 -5.54 8.81
CA LEU A 23 -8.56 -4.36 8.07
C LEU A 23 -7.20 -4.62 7.40
N LEU A 24 -6.26 -5.22 8.14
CA LEU A 24 -4.95 -5.60 7.60
C LEU A 24 -5.06 -6.64 6.48
N SER A 25 -5.88 -7.67 6.68
CA SER A 25 -6.12 -8.71 5.68
C SER A 25 -6.74 -8.13 4.41
N TRP A 26 -7.72 -7.23 4.55
CA TRP A 26 -8.33 -6.56 3.41
C TRP A 26 -7.32 -5.75 2.60
N GLY A 27 -6.46 -4.98 3.28
CA GLY A 27 -5.38 -4.25 2.62
C GLY A 27 -4.39 -5.18 1.91
N ALA A 28 -3.97 -6.26 2.55
CA ALA A 28 -3.05 -7.23 1.97
C ALA A 28 -3.63 -7.93 0.73
N ILE A 29 -4.90 -8.34 0.78
CA ILE A 29 -5.61 -8.93 -0.36
C ILE A 29 -5.71 -7.90 -1.49
N GLY A 30 -6.05 -6.64 -1.19
CA GLY A 30 -6.12 -5.58 -2.20
C GLY A 30 -4.80 -5.35 -2.91
N LEU A 31 -3.69 -5.30 -2.17
CA LEU A 31 -2.35 -5.16 -2.73
C LEU A 31 -1.99 -6.35 -3.64
N TYR A 32 -2.21 -7.58 -3.17
CA TYR A 32 -1.93 -8.78 -3.96
C TYR A 32 -2.83 -8.90 -5.21
N ALA A 33 -4.10 -8.56 -5.07
CA ALA A 33 -5.04 -8.55 -6.18
C ALA A 33 -4.70 -7.45 -7.20
N SER A 34 -4.13 -6.32 -6.78
CA SER A 34 -3.68 -5.24 -7.67
C SER A 34 -2.63 -5.75 -8.64
N ASP A 35 -1.60 -6.45 -8.18
CA ASP A 35 -0.56 -7.01 -9.05
C ASP A 35 -1.14 -7.98 -10.11
N THR A 36 -2.10 -8.81 -9.68
CA THR A 36 -2.81 -9.73 -10.59
C THR A 36 -3.72 -8.98 -11.57
N ALA A 37 -4.37 -7.91 -11.12
CA ALA A 37 -5.21 -7.07 -11.95
C ALA A 37 -4.39 -6.31 -12.99
N GLU A 38 -3.23 -5.77 -12.63
CA GLU A 38 -2.30 -5.13 -13.56
C GLU A 38 -1.87 -6.07 -14.69
N GLU A 39 -1.60 -7.33 -14.37
CA GLU A 39 -1.27 -8.35 -15.36
C GLU A 39 -2.44 -8.69 -16.29
N LYS A 40 -3.65 -8.87 -15.74
CA LYS A 40 -4.84 -9.23 -16.53
C LYS A 40 -5.44 -8.07 -17.32
N LEU A 41 -5.32 -6.84 -16.82
CA LEU A 41 -5.82 -5.63 -17.46
C LEU A 41 -4.79 -5.01 -18.42
N GLY A 42 -3.59 -5.59 -18.52
CA GLY A 42 -2.54 -5.11 -19.42
C GLY A 42 -1.84 -3.83 -18.96
N PHE A 43 -1.97 -3.47 -17.67
CA PHE A 43 -1.26 -2.34 -17.05
C PHE A 43 0.14 -2.71 -16.54
N LYS A 44 0.56 -3.97 -16.72
CA LYS A 44 1.92 -4.41 -16.42
C LYS A 44 2.90 -3.67 -17.32
N ALA A 45 3.65 -2.71 -16.75
CA ALA A 45 4.63 -1.92 -17.48
C ALA A 45 5.62 -2.81 -18.23
N SER A 46 5.76 -2.56 -19.53
CA SER A 46 6.71 -3.26 -20.40
C SER A 46 8.15 -2.96 -20.01
N GLU A 47 9.08 -3.86 -20.39
CA GLU A 47 10.51 -3.64 -20.13
C GLU A 47 11.06 -2.40 -20.85
N GLU A 48 10.48 -2.03 -21.99
CA GLU A 48 10.83 -0.82 -22.74
C GLU A 48 10.41 0.46 -22.00
N GLU A 49 9.21 0.48 -21.42
CA GLU A 49 8.74 1.61 -20.58
C GLU A 49 9.60 1.76 -19.32
N LYS A 50 10.01 0.66 -18.69
CA LYS A 50 10.93 0.72 -17.55
C LYS A 50 12.29 1.29 -17.96
N ALA A 51 12.79 0.93 -19.14
CA ALA A 51 14.06 1.43 -19.66
C ALA A 51 14.00 2.93 -20.00
N SER A 52 12.91 3.38 -20.63
CA SER A 52 12.71 4.81 -20.94
C SER A 52 12.58 5.65 -19.67
N LEU A 53 11.85 5.16 -18.66
CA LEU A 53 11.75 5.80 -17.34
C LEU A 53 13.11 5.92 -16.65
N ARG A 54 13.94 4.87 -16.71
CA ARG A 54 15.30 4.92 -16.16
C ARG A 54 16.20 5.91 -16.89
N ALA A 55 16.00 6.10 -18.20
CA ALA A 55 16.76 7.07 -18.99
C ALA A 55 16.43 8.53 -18.62
N ILE A 56 15.19 8.79 -18.20
CA ILE A 56 14.74 10.15 -17.80
C ILE A 56 14.79 10.40 -16.29
N ALA A 57 15.00 9.36 -15.47
CA ALA A 57 15.06 9.48 -14.02
C ALA A 57 16.28 10.33 -13.59
N PRO A 58 16.09 11.42 -12.82
CA PRO A 58 17.20 12.26 -12.40
C PRO A 58 18.12 11.51 -11.42
N ARG A 59 19.42 11.57 -11.66
CA ARG A 59 20.43 11.06 -10.72
C ARG A 59 20.66 12.08 -9.61
N ILE A 60 20.31 11.72 -8.38
CA ILE A 60 20.58 12.54 -7.19
C ILE A 60 21.97 12.18 -6.66
N SER A 61 22.90 13.13 -6.75
CA SER A 61 24.18 13.06 -6.05
C SER A 61 24.12 13.95 -4.80
N VAL A 62 24.41 13.39 -3.63
CA VAL A 62 24.56 14.17 -2.41
C VAL A 62 25.91 14.90 -2.47
N VAL A 63 25.89 16.22 -2.27
CA VAL A 63 27.10 17.05 -2.16
C VAL A 63 27.21 17.50 -0.71
N ASP A 64 28.32 17.15 -0.06
CA ASP A 64 28.61 17.64 1.29
C ASP A 64 28.85 19.15 1.27
N ARG A 65 28.26 19.86 2.24
CA ARG A 65 28.53 21.28 2.42
C ARG A 65 29.70 21.44 3.36
N GLU A 66 30.68 22.25 2.94
CA GLU A 66 31.76 22.77 3.79
C GLU A 66 31.22 23.63 4.93
#